data_AF-A0A7C4P6C3-F1
#
_entry.id   AF-A0A7C4P6C3-F1
#
_cell.length_a   1.000
_cell.length_b   1.000
_cell.length_c   1.000
_cell.angle_alpha   90.00
_cell.angle_beta   90.00
_cell.angle_gamma   90.00
#
_symmetry.space_group_name_H-M   'P 1'
#
loop_
_entity.id
_entity.type
_entity.pdbx_description
1 polymer ?
#
loop_
_entity_poly.entity_id
_entity_poly.type
_entity_poly.pdbx_seq_one_letter_code
_entity_poly.pdbx_strand_id
1 'polypeptide(L)'
;MYMIFFVLDDPNRLDELLAAWERAGVRGATIIESTGIHRQRKRFIPMRYVFQSTRSVEEGHYTLTAIVEDENTVRACLMATESLLGDLSLPNSGVFAAWPLAWVKGVPKQESQESE
;
A
#
# COMPACT_ATOMS: atom_id res chain seq x y z
N MET A 1 -6.81 -1.83 -17.71
CA MET A 1 -6.95 -1.40 -16.30
C MET A 1 -6.49 -2.51 -15.39
N TYR A 2 -5.78 -2.15 -14.34
CA TYR A 2 -5.24 -3.06 -13.34
C TYR A 2 -5.61 -2.57 -11.94
N MET A 3 -5.82 -3.51 -11.04
CA MET A 3 -5.83 -3.24 -9.61
C MET A 3 -4.42 -3.40 -9.08
N ILE A 4 -3.99 -2.44 -8.27
CA ILE A 4 -2.81 -2.54 -7.41
C ILE A 4 -3.32 -2.82 -6.01
N PHE A 5 -2.72 -3.78 -5.33
CA PHE A 5 -2.91 -4.10 -3.94
C PHE A 5 -1.54 -4.10 -3.26
N PHE A 6 -1.37 -3.23 -2.28
CA PHE A 6 -0.11 -3.09 -1.58
C PHE A 6 -0.32 -3.06 -0.07
N VAL A 7 0.46 -3.86 0.66
CA VAL A 7 0.49 -3.83 2.14
C VAL A 7 1.77 -3.15 2.59
N LEU A 8 1.62 -1.97 3.20
CA LEU A 8 2.70 -1.20 3.80
C LEU A 8 2.91 -1.62 5.27
N ASP A 9 4.10 -2.13 5.60
CA ASP A 9 4.43 -2.55 6.97
C ASP A 9 4.70 -1.36 7.91
N ASP A 10 5.31 -0.28 7.42
CA ASP A 10 5.67 0.92 8.19
C ASP A 10 4.72 2.10 7.89
N PRO A 11 3.78 2.41 8.80
CA PRO A 11 2.84 3.52 8.67
C PRO A 11 3.49 4.89 8.42
N ASN A 12 4.70 5.11 8.94
CA ASN A 12 5.37 6.42 8.83
C ASN A 12 5.77 6.77 7.39
N ARG A 13 5.72 5.80 6.49
CA ARG A 13 6.10 5.98 5.07
C ARG A 13 4.92 6.20 4.14
N LEU A 14 3.70 6.24 4.68
CA LEU A 14 2.48 6.36 3.90
C LEU A 14 2.50 7.61 3.01
N ASP A 15 2.83 8.77 3.57
CA ASP A 15 2.80 10.04 2.83
C ASP A 15 3.84 10.07 1.70
N GLU A 16 5.06 9.60 1.98
CA GLU A 16 6.12 9.49 0.98
C GLU A 16 5.73 8.53 -0.15
N LEU A 17 5.07 7.42 0.20
CA LEU A 17 4.61 6.43 -0.75
C LEU A 17 3.50 6.99 -1.65
N LEU A 18 2.50 7.66 -1.07
CA LEU A 18 1.40 8.28 -1.82
C LEU A 18 1.93 9.33 -2.81
N ALA A 19 2.89 10.16 -2.38
CA ALA A 19 3.54 11.14 -3.25
C ALA A 19 4.38 10.47 -4.36
N ALA A 20 4.99 9.32 -4.10
CA ALA A 20 5.71 8.54 -5.11
C ALA A 20 4.75 7.91 -6.12
N TRP A 21 3.62 7.38 -5.67
CA TRP A 21 2.58 6.79 -6.49
C TRP A 21 1.90 7.83 -7.39
N GLU A 22 1.61 9.03 -6.86
CA GLU A 22 1.07 10.14 -7.65
C GLU A 22 2.00 10.52 -8.81
N ARG A 23 3.30 10.67 -8.53
CA ARG A 23 4.32 10.92 -9.57
C ARG A 23 4.48 9.78 -10.56
N ALA A 24 4.20 8.55 -10.14
CA ALA A 24 4.19 7.37 -11.01
C ALA A 24 2.90 7.24 -11.84
N GLY A 25 1.93 8.15 -11.68
CA GLY A 25 0.69 8.19 -12.46
C GLY A 25 -0.55 7.65 -11.74
N VAL A 26 -0.44 7.27 -10.46
CA VAL A 26 -1.58 6.81 -9.65
C VAL A 26 -2.32 8.00 -9.04
N ARG A 27 -3.50 8.32 -9.55
CA ARG A 27 -4.27 9.50 -9.09
C ARG A 27 -5.09 9.29 -7.82
N GLY A 28 -5.37 8.03 -7.48
CA GLY A 28 -6.24 7.70 -6.36
C GLY A 28 -5.91 6.33 -5.80
N ALA A 29 -5.82 6.28 -4.48
CA ALA A 29 -5.69 5.05 -3.72
C ALA A 29 -6.70 5.07 -2.57
N THR A 30 -7.30 3.92 -2.30
CA THR A 30 -8.08 3.68 -1.08
C THR A 30 -7.17 3.04 -0.05
N ILE A 31 -7.13 3.64 1.13
CA ILE A 31 -6.28 3.21 2.25
C ILE A 31 -7.15 2.50 3.27
N ILE A 32 -6.74 1.29 3.67
CA ILE A 32 -7.44 0.45 4.63
C ILE A 32 -6.48 0.16 5.79
N GLU A 33 -6.90 0.49 7.00
CA GLU A 33 -6.20 0.05 8.21
C GLU A 33 -6.41 -1.45 8.41
N SER A 34 -5.32 -2.19 8.55
CA SER A 34 -5.32 -3.65 8.58
C SER A 34 -4.31 -4.18 9.61
N THR A 35 -4.39 -5.47 9.95
CA THR A 35 -3.43 -6.09 10.87
C THR A 35 -3.05 -7.47 10.37
N GLY A 36 -1.74 -7.74 10.32
CA GLY A 36 -1.21 -9.04 9.90
C GLY A 36 -1.38 -10.13 10.95
N ILE A 37 -1.56 -11.37 10.49
CA ILE A 37 -1.71 -12.55 11.36
C ILE A 37 -0.54 -12.74 12.34
N HIS A 38 0.69 -12.42 11.92
CA HIS A 38 1.88 -12.56 12.76
C HIS A 38 1.81 -11.65 14.00
N ARG A 39 1.35 -10.40 13.83
CA ARG A 39 1.17 -9.44 14.93
C ARG A 39 -0.04 -9.80 15.80
N GLN A 40 -1.14 -10.23 15.18
CA GLN A 40 -2.31 -10.70 15.93
C GLN A 40 -1.96 -11.87 16.89
N ARG A 41 -1.11 -12.81 16.45
CA ARG A 41 -0.65 -13.93 17.28
C ARG A 41 0.23 -13.48 18.45
N LYS A 42 1.07 -12.46 18.28
CA LYS A 42 1.88 -11.87 19.37
C LYS A 42 1.03 -11.19 20.45
N ARG A 43 -0.19 -10.76 20.11
CA ARG A 43 -1.12 -10.11 21.06
C ARG A 43 -1.76 -11.09 22.06
N PHE A 44 -1.69 -12.41 21.81
CA PHE A 44 -2.21 -13.46 22.72
C PHE A 44 -1.25 -13.80 23.88
N ILE A 45 -0.63 -12.78 24.50
CA ILE A 45 0.10 -12.99 25.76
C ILE A 45 -0.93 -13.00 26.90
N PRO A 46 -1.01 -14.07 27.72
CA PRO A 46 -1.96 -14.14 28.83
C PRO A 46 -1.82 -12.92 29.75
N MET A 47 -2.93 -12.26 30.08
CA MET A 47 -3.00 -10.99 30.83
C MET A 47 -2.09 -10.91 32.07
N ARG A 48 -1.81 -12.04 32.74
CA ARG A 48 -0.92 -12.12 33.91
C ARG A 48 0.53 -11.69 33.66
N TYR A 49 0.95 -11.53 32.40
CA TYR A 49 2.29 -11.08 32.02
C TYR A 49 2.33 -9.65 31.47
N VAL A 50 1.20 -8.92 31.47
CA VAL A 50 1.13 -7.53 30.98
C VAL A 50 1.55 -6.56 32.09
N PHE A 51 2.83 -6.59 32.45
CA PHE A 51 3.47 -5.56 33.25
C PHE A 51 4.65 -5.01 32.46
N GLN A 52 4.39 -4.22 31.42
CA GLN A 52 5.24 -3.13 30.93
C GLN A 52 4.64 -2.49 29.67
N SER A 53 4.53 -1.16 29.73
CA SER A 53 4.28 -0.20 28.64
C SER A 53 3.05 -0.42 27.75
N THR A 54 1.93 0.16 28.16
CA THR A 54 0.92 0.71 27.25
C THR A 54 1.53 1.90 26.47
N ARG A 55 2.45 1.63 25.56
CA ARG A 55 2.57 2.43 24.35
C ARG A 55 1.69 1.71 23.35
N SER A 56 0.47 2.19 23.21
CA SER A 56 -0.37 1.95 22.04
C SER A 56 0.36 2.52 20.81
N VAL A 57 1.40 1.82 20.37
CA VAL A 57 1.93 2.00 19.03
C VAL A 57 0.81 1.49 18.13
N GLU A 58 0.35 2.32 17.20
CA GLU A 58 -0.55 1.90 16.13
C GLU A 58 0.17 0.81 15.32
N GLU A 59 0.04 -0.45 15.75
CA GLU A 59 0.62 -1.62 15.10
C GLU A 59 -0.23 -2.08 13.90
N GLY A 60 -0.82 -1.12 13.18
CA GLY A 60 -1.57 -1.35 11.96
C GLY A 60 -0.64 -1.38 10.75
N HIS A 61 -1.02 -2.16 9.74
CA HIS A 61 -0.50 -2.01 8.38
C HIS A 61 -1.50 -1.18 7.59
N TYR A 62 -1.01 -0.36 6.66
CA TYR A 62 -1.88 0.23 5.65
C TYR A 62 -1.94 -0.68 4.43
N THR A 63 -3.13 -1.13 4.09
CA THR A 63 -3.39 -1.76 2.80
C THR A 63 -3.87 -0.70 1.84
N LEU A 64 -3.07 -0.41 0.81
CA LEU A 64 -3.39 0.51 -0.25
C LEU A 64 -3.94 -0.26 -1.45
N THR A 65 -5.05 0.22 -2.00
CA THR A 65 -5.62 -0.30 -3.24
C THR A 65 -5.82 0.82 -4.23
N ALA A 66 -5.37 0.63 -5.47
CA ALA A 66 -5.48 1.66 -6.50
C ALA A 66 -5.84 1.02 -7.85
N ILE A 67 -6.67 1.71 -8.62
CA ILE A 67 -7.00 1.29 -9.98
C ILE A 67 -6.21 2.16 -10.96
N VAL A 68 -5.46 1.51 -11.86
CA VAL A 68 -4.63 2.18 -12.87
C VAL A 68 -5.03 1.76 -14.27
N GLU A 69 -4.72 2.60 -15.27
CA GLU A 69 -5.17 2.41 -16.65
C GLU A 69 -4.50 1.21 -17.33
N ASP A 70 -3.20 1.04 -17.12
CA ASP A 70 -2.36 0.09 -17.84
C ASP A 70 -1.27 -0.54 -16.96
N GLU A 71 -0.59 -1.56 -17.50
CA GLU A 71 0.44 -2.32 -16.79
C GLU A 71 1.76 -1.55 -16.63
N ASN A 72 2.07 -0.58 -17.51
CA ASN A 72 3.27 0.23 -17.36
C ASN A 72 3.15 1.12 -16.12
N THR A 73 1.95 1.67 -15.85
CA THR A 73 1.68 2.39 -14.60
C THR A 73 1.86 1.49 -13.37
N VAL A 74 1.44 0.21 -13.45
CA VAL A 74 1.72 -0.77 -12.38
C VAL A 74 3.22 -0.93 -12.15
N ARG A 75 4.00 -1.12 -13.21
CA ARG A 75 5.46 -1.31 -13.11
C ARG A 75 6.17 -0.06 -12.59
N ALA A 76 5.76 1.12 -13.04
CA ALA A 76 6.27 2.39 -12.54
C ALA A 76 5.97 2.56 -11.03
N CYS A 77 4.76 2.21 -10.61
CA CYS A 77 4.36 2.22 -9.21
C CYS A 77 5.17 1.23 -8.35
N LEU A 78 5.42 0.01 -8.85
CA LEU A 78 6.27 -0.97 -8.18
C LEU A 78 7.70 -0.44 -8.02
N MET A 79 8.32 0.07 -9.10
CA MET A 79 9.67 0.63 -9.04
C MET A 79 9.76 1.83 -8.09
N ALA A 80 8.75 2.70 -8.07
CA ALA A 80 8.68 3.82 -7.13
C ALA A 80 8.58 3.33 -5.68
N THR A 81 7.80 2.27 -5.45
CA THR A 81 7.66 1.63 -4.14
C THR A 81 8.98 1.00 -3.68
N GLU A 82 9.66 0.24 -4.54
CA GLU A 82 10.96 -0.38 -4.21
C GLU A 82 12.08 0.64 -4.04
N SER A 83 12.06 1.73 -4.80
CA SER A 83 13.03 2.84 -4.61
C SER A 83 12.88 3.48 -3.24
N LEU A 84 11.66 3.49 -2.69
CA LEU A 84 11.34 4.04 -1.39
C LEU A 84 11.63 3.01 -0.28
N LEU A 85 11.03 1.83 -0.36
CA LEU A 85 10.98 0.80 0.68
C LEU A 85 12.15 -0.19 0.64
N GLY A 86 12.88 -0.26 -0.46
CA GLY A 86 13.85 -1.31 -0.74
C GLY A 86 13.19 -2.54 -1.38
N ASP A 87 13.94 -3.65 -1.36
CA ASP A 87 13.53 -4.89 -2.00
C ASP A 87 12.33 -5.54 -1.27
N LEU A 88 11.19 -5.66 -1.98
CA LEU A 88 9.96 -6.25 -1.46
C LEU A 88 10.01 -7.79 -1.38
N SER A 89 11.07 -8.43 -1.87
CA SER A 89 11.27 -9.87 -1.69
C SER A 89 11.81 -10.22 -0.30
N LEU A 90 12.27 -9.22 0.46
CA LEU A 90 12.77 -9.41 1.82
C LEU A 90 11.63 -9.61 2.83
N PRO A 91 11.87 -10.31 3.96
CA PRO A 91 10.89 -10.46 5.02
C PRO A 91 10.43 -9.11 5.61
N ASN A 92 9.13 -8.97 5.88
CA ASN A 92 8.49 -7.77 6.47
C ASN A 92 8.63 -6.47 5.66
N SER A 93 8.87 -6.56 4.36
CA SER A 93 9.00 -5.41 3.45
C SER A 93 7.64 -4.92 2.90
N GLY A 94 6.61 -5.75 2.98
CA GLY A 94 5.28 -5.50 2.44
C GLY A 94 4.87 -6.57 1.44
N VAL A 95 3.69 -6.41 0.83
CA VAL A 95 3.21 -7.30 -0.24
C VAL A 95 2.64 -6.45 -1.36
N PHE A 96 3.20 -6.52 -2.56
CA PHE A 96 2.66 -5.87 -3.75
C PHE A 96 2.08 -6.93 -4.70
N ALA A 97 0.84 -6.73 -5.12
CA ALA A 97 0.19 -7.56 -6.11
C ALA A 97 -0.57 -6.69 -7.10
N ALA A 98 -0.65 -7.15 -8.35
CA ALA A 98 -1.47 -6.50 -9.36
C ALA A 98 -2.15 -7.52 -10.25
N TRP A 99 -3.37 -7.21 -10.69
CA TRP A 99 -4.15 -8.07 -11.58
C TRP A 99 -5.04 -7.26 -12.52
N PRO A 100 -5.35 -7.79 -13.72
CA PRO A 100 -6.22 -7.11 -14.67
C PRO A 100 -7.65 -7.05 -14.14
N LEU A 101 -8.32 -5.93 -14.39
CA LEU A 101 -9.73 -5.74 -14.06
C LEU A 101 -10.59 -5.92 -15.32
N ALA A 102 -11.55 -6.84 -15.26
CA ALA A 102 -12.44 -7.13 -16.39
C ALA A 102 -13.50 -6.03 -16.60
N TRP A 103 -13.98 -5.41 -15.53
CA TRP A 103 -14.96 -4.33 -15.59
C TRP A 103 -14.78 -3.37 -14.42
N VAL A 104 -14.87 -2.08 -14.71
CA VAL A 104 -14.70 -0.99 -13.74
C VAL A 104 -15.67 0.14 -14.10
N LYS A 105 -16.21 0.82 -13.10
CA LYS A 105 -17.03 2.03 -13.26
C LYS A 105 -16.64 3.06 -12.20
N GLY A 106 -16.68 4.35 -12.55
CA GLY A 106 -16.35 5.44 -11.63
C GLY A 106 -14.88 5.85 -11.61
N VAL A 107 -14.07 5.34 -12.54
CA VAL A 107 -12.68 5.79 -12.75
C VAL A 107 -12.67 6.77 -13.93
N PRO A 108 -12.49 8.08 -13.69
CA PRO A 108 -12.41 9.05 -14.77
C PRO A 108 -11.16 8.80 -15.62
N LYS A 109 -11.33 8.79 -16.94
CA LYS A 109 -10.24 8.63 -17.90
C LYS A 109 -9.39 9.91 -17.92
N GLN A 110 -8.08 9.81 -18.08
CA GLN A 110 -7.27 11.01 -18.25
C GLN A 110 -7.74 11.78 -19.50
N GLU A 111 -8.23 13.00 -19.33
CA GLU A 111 -8.16 13.98 -20.40
C GLU A 111 -6.70 14.35 -20.56
N SER A 112 -6.11 13.99 -21.69
CA SER A 112 -4.81 14.51 -22.09
C SER A 112 -4.91 16.03 -22.04
N GLN A 113 -4.23 16.66 -21.08
CA GLN A 113 -4.05 18.10 -21.12
C GLN A 113 -3.14 18.39 -22.33
N GLU A 114 -3.75 18.61 -23.50
CA GLU A 114 -3.13 19.35 -24.58
C GLU A 114 -2.68 20.67 -23.97
N SER A 115 -1.36 20.78 -23.77
CA SER A 115 -0.71 22.01 -23.35
C SER A 115 -0.78 22.96 -24.55
N GLU A 116 -1.66 23.97 -24.47
CA GLU A 116 -1.59 25.18 -25.30
C GLU A 116 -0.37 26.04 -24.93
#